data_AF-A0A4Q2JTY4-F1
#
_entry.id   AF-A0A4Q2JTY4-F1
#
_cell.length_a   1.000
_cell.length_b   1.000
_cell.length_c   1.000
_cell.angle_alpha   90.00
_cell.angle_beta   90.00
_cell.angle_gamma   90.00
#
_symmetry.space_group_name_H-M   'P 1'
#
loop_
_entity.id
_entity.type
_entity.pdbx_description
1 polymer ?
#
loop_
_entity_poly.entity_id
_entity_poly.type
_entity_poly.pdbx_seq_one_letter_code
_entity_poly.pdbx_strand_id
1 'polypeptide(L)'
;MSVLSVVAGVFVIALGLYEVFHTLLHPTGRGRVSHLTARSTWSLSSSLGRRGRTLAGPLAAVAVVALWAALQVVGWALVYLPFVRDGFGYSPGIDPARYPAIVEALYYSTVSMSTLGLGDVYPIAPWLRVVAPLQGLIGFALLTAAVSWFLQLYPALGRRRALALRIALIRRVDTAGHVLDMESATSSGLLDSLTADLAQTRVDLWQNAETYYFTEDEPMASLAAQLPYARHLAQVARRSDDRTVRSSGQMLEEAVDDYANVLRATFLGHAEDTEAVLVEFAQQHRQHAAAVAGLAGGTSD
;
A
#
# COMPACT_ATOMS: atom_id res chain seq x y z
N MET A 1 -18.63 12.56 33.20
CA MET A 1 -18.45 11.25 32.53
C MET A 1 -18.98 11.28 31.09
N SER A 2 -20.22 11.73 30.85
CA SER A 2 -20.86 11.74 29.51
C SER A 2 -20.19 12.66 28.49
N VAL A 3 -19.80 13.88 28.87
CA VAL A 3 -19.14 14.82 27.94
C VAL A 3 -17.78 14.29 27.48
N LEU A 4 -17.04 13.63 28.36
CA LEU A 4 -15.73 13.07 28.04
C LEU A 4 -15.81 11.96 26.99
N SER A 5 -16.80 11.06 27.09
CA SER A 5 -16.98 9.99 26.10
C SER A 5 -17.40 10.54 24.74
N VAL A 6 -18.27 11.56 24.70
CA VAL A 6 -18.66 12.23 23.44
C VAL A 6 -17.47 12.92 22.80
N VAL A 7 -16.70 13.70 23.56
CA VAL A 7 -15.50 14.38 23.04
C VAL A 7 -14.47 13.36 22.53
N ALA A 8 -14.22 12.29 23.29
CA ALA A 8 -13.34 11.21 22.85
C ALA A 8 -13.86 10.52 21.57
N GLY A 9 -15.17 10.26 21.49
CA GLY A 9 -15.80 9.68 20.31
C GLY A 9 -15.68 10.56 19.07
N VAL A 10 -15.99 11.84 19.19
CA VAL A 10 -15.82 12.83 18.11
C VAL A 10 -14.36 12.92 17.67
N PHE A 11 -13.42 12.91 18.60
CA PHE A 11 -11.99 12.88 18.28
C PHE A 11 -11.59 11.62 17.50
N VAL A 12 -12.07 10.45 17.91
CA VAL A 12 -11.80 9.17 17.20
C VAL A 12 -12.43 9.17 15.81
N ILE A 13 -13.66 9.67 15.65
CA ILE A 13 -14.33 9.83 14.34
C ILE A 13 -13.49 10.74 13.44
N ALA A 14 -13.08 11.91 13.95
CA ALA A 14 -12.27 12.87 13.21
C ALA A 14 -10.91 12.28 12.82
N LEU A 15 -10.26 11.54 13.72
CA LEU A 15 -9.01 10.84 13.43
C LEU A 15 -9.19 9.80 12.32
N GLY A 16 -10.26 8.99 12.37
CA GLY A 16 -10.58 8.01 11.34
C GLY A 16 -10.85 8.65 9.98
N LEU A 17 -11.65 9.73 9.93
CA LEU A 17 -11.91 10.48 8.69
C LEU A 17 -10.64 11.16 8.17
N TYR A 18 -9.82 11.70 9.06
CA TYR A 18 -8.54 12.32 8.72
C TYR A 18 -7.57 11.31 8.10
N GLU A 19 -7.46 10.09 8.66
CA GLU A 19 -6.64 9.01 8.09
C GLU A 19 -7.13 8.59 6.70
N VAL A 20 -8.45 8.43 6.51
CA VAL A 20 -9.03 8.12 5.19
C VAL A 20 -8.74 9.24 4.19
N PHE A 21 -8.97 10.50 4.57
CA PHE A 21 -8.70 11.66 3.73
C PHE A 21 -7.21 11.74 3.34
N HIS A 22 -6.30 11.53 4.30
CA HIS A 22 -4.86 11.58 4.00
C HIS A 22 -4.42 10.42 3.14
N THR A 23 -4.96 9.21 3.35
CA THR A 23 -4.60 8.04 2.55
C THR A 23 -5.14 8.11 1.12
N LEU A 24 -6.29 8.75 0.90
CA LEU A 24 -6.98 8.73 -0.41
C LEU A 24 -6.94 10.03 -1.20
N LEU A 25 -7.05 11.17 -0.51
CA LEU A 25 -7.27 12.47 -1.15
C LEU A 25 -6.04 13.37 -1.12
N HIS A 26 -5.05 13.06 -0.27
CA HIS A 26 -3.82 13.84 -0.22
C HIS A 26 -2.75 13.19 -1.09
N PRO A 27 -2.36 13.79 -2.23
CA PRO A 27 -1.43 13.17 -3.21
C PRO A 27 -0.06 12.79 -2.64
N THR A 28 0.27 13.35 -1.47
CA THR A 28 1.55 13.18 -0.75
C THR A 28 1.37 12.79 0.72
N GLY A 29 0.13 12.64 1.18
CA GLY A 29 -0.20 12.45 2.58
C GLY A 29 -0.15 10.97 2.94
N ARG A 30 0.58 10.63 3.99
CA ARG A 30 0.68 9.26 4.48
C ARG A 30 -0.15 9.17 5.76
N GLY A 31 -1.24 8.40 5.76
CA GLY A 31 -1.92 8.04 7.01
C GLY A 31 -0.92 7.32 7.92
N ARG A 32 -0.56 7.93 9.05
CA ARG A 32 0.50 7.39 9.93
C ARG A 32 0.05 6.08 10.56
N VAL A 33 -1.25 5.95 10.84
CA VAL A 33 -1.85 4.78 11.48
C VAL A 33 -2.07 3.66 10.45
N SER A 34 -2.47 4.00 9.22
CA SER A 34 -2.54 3.05 8.10
C SER A 34 -1.19 2.37 7.85
N HIS A 35 -0.10 3.14 7.81
CA HIS A 35 1.24 2.61 7.58
C HIS A 35 1.73 1.70 8.71
N LEU A 36 1.47 2.07 9.97
CA LEU A 36 1.82 1.22 11.13
C LEU A 36 1.06 -0.10 11.12
N THR A 37 -0.22 -0.06 10.75
CA THR A 37 -1.08 -1.24 10.64
C THR A 37 -0.63 -2.16 9.51
N ALA A 38 -0.31 -1.60 8.34
CA ALA A 38 0.24 -2.35 7.22
C ALA A 38 1.58 -3.01 7.58
N ARG A 39 2.50 -2.28 8.22
CA ARG A 39 3.78 -2.81 8.69
C ARG A 39 3.62 -3.94 9.72
N SER A 40 2.72 -3.76 10.69
CA SER A 40 2.45 -4.75 11.74
C SER A 40 1.83 -6.02 11.15
N THR A 41 0.86 -5.85 10.24
CA THR A 41 0.23 -6.97 9.51
C THR A 41 1.25 -7.72 8.66
N TRP A 42 2.13 -6.99 7.98
CA TRP A 42 3.20 -7.59 7.19
C TRP A 42 4.21 -8.35 8.06
N SER A 43 4.66 -7.77 9.18
CA SER A 43 5.58 -8.46 10.11
C SER A 43 4.98 -9.76 10.65
N LEU A 44 3.72 -9.72 11.08
CA LEU A 44 3.01 -10.88 11.62
C LEU A 44 2.79 -11.94 10.54
N SER A 45 2.25 -11.58 9.37
CA SER A 45 1.94 -12.54 8.29
C SER A 45 3.18 -13.10 7.59
N SER A 46 4.25 -12.31 7.47
CA SER A 46 5.49 -12.70 6.80
C SER A 46 6.31 -13.74 7.59
N SER A 47 5.98 -13.93 8.88
CA SER A 47 6.54 -14.98 9.73
C SER A 47 6.04 -16.39 9.38
N LEU A 48 4.89 -16.52 8.69
CA LEU A 48 4.27 -17.79 8.31
C LEU A 48 4.84 -18.41 7.01
N GLY A 49 6.10 -18.12 6.67
CA GLY A 49 6.75 -18.68 5.47
C GLY A 49 6.31 -18.03 4.15
N ARG A 50 6.64 -18.67 3.01
CA ARG A 50 6.56 -18.06 1.65
C ARG A 50 5.12 -17.70 1.23
N ARG A 51 4.15 -18.58 1.48
CA ARG A 51 2.72 -18.34 1.23
C ARG A 51 2.12 -17.23 2.10
N GLY A 52 2.58 -17.09 3.34
CA GLY A 52 2.15 -15.99 4.23
C GLY A 52 2.57 -14.61 3.71
N ARG A 53 3.70 -14.54 2.99
CA ARG A 53 4.23 -13.28 2.46
C ARG A 53 3.49 -12.78 1.21
N THR A 54 3.05 -13.67 0.33
CA THR A 54 2.26 -13.25 -0.85
C THR A 54 0.84 -12.83 -0.50
N LEU A 55 0.30 -13.33 0.61
CA LEU A 55 -0.95 -12.83 1.19
C LEU A 55 -0.75 -11.57 2.04
N ALA A 56 0.49 -11.20 2.39
CA ALA A 56 0.75 -10.08 3.30
C ALA A 56 0.26 -8.73 2.75
N GLY A 57 0.44 -8.47 1.45
CA GLY A 57 -0.06 -7.25 0.79
C GLY A 57 -1.59 -7.15 0.82
N PRO A 58 -2.33 -8.14 0.29
CA PRO A 58 -3.80 -8.18 0.37
C PRO A 58 -4.33 -8.12 1.81
N LEU A 59 -3.70 -8.84 2.75
CA LEU A 59 -4.10 -8.81 4.16
C LEU A 59 -3.83 -7.45 4.81
N ALA A 60 -2.70 -6.79 4.48
CA ALA A 60 -2.41 -5.44 4.95
C ALA A 60 -3.47 -4.45 4.45
N ALA A 61 -3.89 -4.57 3.18
CA ALA A 61 -4.94 -3.73 2.62
C ALA A 61 -6.30 -3.94 3.35
N VAL A 62 -6.68 -5.20 3.57
CA VAL A 62 -7.90 -5.51 4.35
C VAL A 62 -7.78 -5.01 5.79
N ALA A 63 -6.62 -5.14 6.42
CA ALA A 63 -6.39 -4.66 7.79
C ALA A 63 -6.50 -3.14 7.90
N VAL A 64 -6.03 -2.38 6.90
CA VAL A 64 -6.19 -0.91 6.84
C VAL A 64 -7.67 -0.53 6.74
N VAL A 65 -8.45 -1.18 5.87
CA VAL A 65 -9.89 -0.91 5.75
C VAL A 65 -10.64 -1.29 7.04
N ALA A 66 -10.28 -2.43 7.64
CA ALA A 66 -10.85 -2.89 8.90
C ALA A 66 -10.53 -1.91 10.04
N LEU A 67 -9.32 -1.35 10.08
CA LEU A 67 -8.94 -0.32 11.04
C LEU A 67 -9.81 0.93 10.87
N TRP A 68 -10.01 1.42 9.64
CA TRP A 68 -10.87 2.59 9.42
C TRP A 68 -12.30 2.33 9.89
N ALA A 69 -12.85 1.16 9.54
CA ALA A 69 -14.18 0.76 10.00
C ALA A 69 -14.25 0.68 11.53
N ALA A 70 -13.25 0.08 12.18
CA ALA A 70 -13.18 -0.03 13.63
C ALA A 70 -13.11 1.34 14.32
N LEU A 71 -12.28 2.27 13.81
CA LEU A 71 -12.21 3.63 14.33
C LEU A 71 -13.57 4.31 14.25
N GLN A 72 -14.29 4.17 13.13
CA GLN A 72 -15.63 4.75 13.01
C GLN A 72 -16.63 4.10 13.97
N VAL A 73 -16.69 2.77 14.03
CA VAL A 73 -17.60 2.06 14.94
C VAL A 73 -17.35 2.46 16.39
N VAL A 74 -16.09 2.46 16.84
CA VAL A 74 -15.70 2.83 18.20
C VAL A 74 -16.00 4.31 18.47
N GLY A 75 -15.65 5.21 17.56
CA GLY A 75 -15.89 6.63 17.72
C GLY A 75 -17.38 6.95 17.87
N TRP A 76 -18.23 6.39 17.01
CA TRP A 76 -19.68 6.53 17.10
C TRP A 76 -20.27 5.86 18.35
N ALA A 77 -19.77 4.69 18.74
CA ALA A 77 -20.21 4.03 19.97
C ALA A 77 -19.92 4.89 21.21
N LEU A 78 -18.76 5.54 21.27
CA LEU A 78 -18.42 6.48 22.36
C LEU A 78 -19.34 7.70 22.40
N VAL A 79 -19.80 8.19 21.24
CA VAL A 79 -20.80 9.27 21.13
C VAL A 79 -22.17 8.82 21.66
N TYR A 80 -22.59 7.59 21.37
CA TYR A 80 -23.89 7.06 21.81
C TYR A 80 -23.90 6.55 23.25
N LEU A 81 -22.75 6.12 23.77
CA LEU A 81 -22.60 5.52 25.08
C LEU A 81 -23.36 6.22 26.22
N PRO A 82 -23.28 7.56 26.40
CA PRO A 82 -23.99 8.21 27.50
C PRO A 82 -25.50 8.31 27.29
N PHE A 83 -26.00 8.03 26.09
CA PHE A 83 -27.41 8.15 25.72
C PHE A 83 -28.11 6.80 25.57
N VAL A 84 -27.42 5.67 25.77
CA VAL A 84 -28.00 4.32 25.63
C VAL A 84 -29.29 4.14 26.44
N ARG A 85 -29.36 4.73 27.64
CA ARG A 85 -30.51 4.57 28.54
C ARG A 85 -31.72 5.42 28.17
N ASP A 86 -31.48 6.67 27.77
CA ASP A 86 -32.55 7.68 27.64
C ASP A 86 -32.79 8.13 26.18
N GLY A 87 -31.87 7.80 25.28
CA GLY A 87 -31.87 8.24 23.88
C GLY A 87 -32.31 7.19 22.87
N PHE A 88 -32.43 5.92 23.30
CA PHE A 88 -32.80 4.79 22.44
C PHE A 88 -34.04 4.06 22.94
N GLY A 89 -34.88 3.65 21.99
CA GLY A 89 -35.99 2.74 22.20
C GLY A 89 -35.58 1.33 21.78
N TYR A 90 -36.16 0.35 22.48
CA TYR A 90 -35.89 -1.06 22.28
C TYR A 90 -37.16 -1.80 21.85
N SER A 91 -37.01 -2.78 20.97
CA SER A 91 -38.13 -3.62 20.55
C SER A 91 -38.69 -4.44 21.74
N PRO A 92 -40.01 -4.75 21.74
CA PRO A 92 -40.62 -5.53 22.80
C PRO A 92 -39.91 -6.87 23.03
N GLY A 93 -39.61 -7.19 24.29
CA GLY A 93 -38.88 -8.40 24.68
C GLY A 93 -37.37 -8.22 24.87
N ILE A 94 -36.82 -7.05 24.51
CA ILE A 94 -35.43 -6.71 24.79
C ILE A 94 -35.38 -5.80 26.02
N ASP A 95 -34.65 -6.25 27.04
CA ASP A 95 -34.41 -5.50 28.27
C ASP A 95 -32.99 -4.92 28.24
N PRO A 96 -32.82 -3.61 27.96
CA PRO A 96 -31.50 -2.99 27.85
C PRO A 96 -30.73 -2.99 29.17
N ALA A 97 -31.39 -3.17 30.32
CA ALA A 97 -30.71 -3.26 31.62
C ALA A 97 -29.90 -4.55 31.78
N ARG A 98 -30.15 -5.57 30.94
CA ARG A 98 -29.41 -6.85 30.97
C ARG A 98 -28.07 -6.80 30.27
N TYR A 99 -27.84 -5.78 29.43
CA TYR A 99 -26.63 -5.65 28.64
C TYR A 99 -25.78 -4.47 29.12
N PRO A 100 -24.44 -4.58 29.11
CA PRO A 100 -23.58 -3.44 29.38
C PRO A 100 -23.80 -2.34 28.34
N ALA A 101 -23.96 -1.09 28.78
CA ALA A 101 -24.21 0.04 27.88
C ALA A 101 -23.15 0.20 26.76
N ILE A 102 -21.90 -0.20 27.03
CA ILE A 102 -20.83 -0.19 26.01
C ILE A 102 -21.08 -1.18 24.88
N VAL A 103 -21.64 -2.36 25.20
CA VAL A 103 -21.97 -3.39 24.21
C VAL A 103 -23.13 -2.92 23.35
N GLU A 104 -24.15 -2.34 23.98
CA GLU A 104 -25.31 -1.74 23.29
C GLU A 104 -24.91 -0.61 22.33
N ALA A 105 -24.04 0.30 22.79
CA ALA A 105 -23.55 1.40 21.95
C ALA A 105 -22.71 0.89 20.76
N LEU A 106 -21.87 -0.11 20.98
CA LEU A 106 -21.09 -0.76 19.91
C LEU A 106 -21.98 -1.50 18.93
N TYR A 107 -22.98 -2.22 19.43
CA TYR A 107 -23.96 -2.94 18.63
C TYR A 107 -24.73 -1.98 17.72
N TYR A 108 -25.36 -0.95 18.30
CA TYR A 108 -26.10 0.05 17.53
C TYR A 108 -25.22 0.77 16.50
N SER A 109 -23.99 1.14 16.90
CA SER A 109 -23.02 1.76 16.00
C SER A 109 -22.65 0.85 14.82
N THR A 110 -22.41 -0.44 15.08
CA THR A 110 -22.09 -1.42 14.03
C THR A 110 -23.26 -1.63 13.06
N VAL A 111 -24.48 -1.80 13.59
CA VAL A 111 -25.70 -2.00 12.79
C VAL A 111 -26.02 -0.76 11.95
N SER A 112 -25.84 0.44 12.51
CA SER A 112 -26.08 1.70 11.80
C SER A 112 -25.04 1.96 10.72
N MET A 113 -23.76 1.76 11.01
CA MET A 113 -22.67 1.98 10.04
C MET A 113 -22.70 0.98 8.89
N SER A 114 -23.03 -0.29 9.17
CA SER A 114 -23.20 -1.33 8.15
C SER A 114 -24.48 -1.18 7.34
N THR A 115 -25.34 -0.22 7.68
CA THR A 115 -26.67 0.01 7.07
C THR A 115 -27.63 -1.18 7.20
N LEU A 116 -27.34 -2.12 8.11
CA LEU A 116 -28.13 -3.33 8.31
C LEU A 116 -29.51 -3.03 8.93
N GLY A 117 -29.55 -2.11 9.90
CA GLY A 117 -30.80 -1.57 10.45
C GLY A 117 -31.76 -2.62 11.01
N LEU A 118 -31.29 -3.53 11.87
CA LEU A 118 -32.08 -4.65 12.42
C LEU A 118 -33.38 -4.22 13.14
N GLY A 119 -33.47 -2.97 13.60
CA GLY A 119 -34.71 -2.37 14.14
C GLY A 119 -35.03 -2.77 15.58
N ASP A 120 -34.16 -3.54 16.22
CA ASP A 120 -34.24 -3.94 17.62
C ASP A 120 -33.84 -2.81 18.58
N VAL A 121 -32.95 -1.91 18.14
CA VAL A 121 -32.58 -0.66 18.82
C VAL A 121 -32.74 0.51 17.84
N TYR A 122 -33.45 1.57 18.25
CA TYR A 122 -33.70 2.74 17.40
C TYR A 122 -33.66 4.06 18.17
N PRO A 123 -33.21 5.16 17.55
CA PRO A 123 -33.06 6.44 18.23
C PRO A 123 -34.43 7.10 18.48
N ILE A 124 -34.68 7.46 19.75
CA ILE A 124 -35.89 8.18 20.17
C ILE A 124 -35.63 9.67 20.40
N ALA A 125 -34.41 10.05 20.78
CA ALA A 125 -34.06 11.47 20.95
C ALA A 125 -34.05 12.20 19.58
N PRO A 126 -34.62 13.42 19.48
CA PRO A 126 -34.72 14.15 18.21
C PRO A 126 -33.37 14.34 17.48
N TRP A 127 -32.31 14.65 18.22
CA TRP A 127 -30.99 14.85 17.62
C TRP A 127 -30.34 13.54 17.17
N LEU A 128 -30.55 12.42 17.89
CA LEU A 128 -30.06 11.10 17.47
C LEU A 128 -30.70 10.64 16.17
N ARG A 129 -31.96 11.02 15.92
CA ARG A 129 -32.65 10.75 14.64
C ARG A 129 -32.04 11.48 13.44
N VAL A 130 -31.30 12.57 13.67
CA VAL A 130 -30.55 13.27 12.62
C VAL A 130 -29.14 12.69 12.49
N VAL A 131 -28.49 12.41 13.62
CA VAL A 131 -27.10 11.95 13.66
C VAL A 131 -26.94 10.50 13.17
N ALA A 132 -27.87 9.60 13.51
CA ALA A 132 -27.77 8.19 13.12
C ALA A 132 -27.79 7.97 11.59
N PRO A 133 -28.66 8.64 10.80
CA PRO A 133 -28.57 8.58 9.34
C PRO A 133 -27.22 9.09 8.80
N LEU A 134 -26.63 10.12 9.40
CA LEU A 134 -25.31 10.63 8.99
C LEU A 134 -24.22 9.57 9.20
N GLN A 135 -24.28 8.79 10.27
CA GLN A 135 -23.38 7.66 10.46
C GLN A 135 -23.50 6.63 9.33
N GLY A 136 -24.73 6.30 8.90
CA GLY A 136 -24.95 5.41 7.76
C GLY A 136 -24.34 5.95 6.47
N LEU A 137 -24.49 7.25 6.19
CA LEU A 137 -23.84 7.91 5.06
C LEU A 137 -22.31 7.86 5.14
N ILE A 138 -21.74 8.01 6.33
CA ILE A 138 -20.29 7.87 6.54
C ILE A 138 -19.84 6.43 6.29
N GLY A 139 -20.61 5.43 6.73
CA GLY A 139 -20.36 4.02 6.44
C GLY A 139 -20.34 3.75 4.93
N PHE A 140 -21.30 4.29 4.19
CA PHE A 140 -21.36 4.18 2.73
C PHE A 140 -20.18 4.91 2.04
N ALA A 141 -19.84 6.12 2.49
CA ALA A 141 -18.70 6.86 1.99
C ALA A 141 -17.39 6.10 2.24
N LEU A 142 -17.25 5.47 3.41
CA LEU A 142 -16.08 4.67 3.77
C LEU A 142 -15.95 3.42 2.89
N LEU A 143 -17.06 2.71 2.63
CA LEU A 143 -17.08 1.57 1.72
C LEU A 143 -16.69 1.99 0.30
N THR A 144 -17.26 3.10 -0.18
CA THR A 144 -16.95 3.66 -1.50
C THR A 144 -15.47 4.01 -1.62
N ALA A 145 -14.93 4.72 -0.62
CA ALA A 145 -13.52 5.05 -0.49
C ALA A 145 -12.62 3.81 -0.51
N ALA A 146 -12.95 2.77 0.25
CA ALA A 146 -12.19 1.52 0.28
C ALA A 146 -12.18 0.84 -1.11
N VAL A 147 -13.32 0.75 -1.79
CA VAL A 147 -13.40 0.18 -3.14
C VAL A 147 -12.59 1.00 -4.14
N SER A 148 -12.73 2.33 -4.12
CA SER A 148 -11.95 3.24 -4.99
C SER A 148 -10.44 3.13 -4.76
N TRP A 149 -10.01 2.91 -3.51
CA TRP A 149 -8.61 2.68 -3.19
C TRP A 149 -8.08 1.38 -3.78
N PHE A 150 -8.82 0.27 -3.62
CA PHE A 150 -8.45 -0.99 -4.26
C PHE A 150 -8.33 -0.85 -5.78
N LEU A 151 -9.29 -0.18 -6.42
CA LEU A 151 -9.27 0.04 -7.88
C LEU A 151 -8.06 0.86 -8.35
N GLN A 152 -7.48 1.72 -7.50
CA GLN A 152 -6.26 2.47 -7.80
C GLN A 152 -4.98 1.66 -7.53
N LEU A 153 -5.02 0.81 -6.52
CA LEU A 153 -3.88 -0.01 -6.09
C LEU A 153 -3.47 -1.05 -7.14
N TYR A 154 -4.43 -1.74 -7.76
CA TYR A 154 -4.13 -2.83 -8.71
C TYR A 154 -3.42 -2.38 -10.00
N PRO A 155 -3.81 -1.27 -10.65
CA PRO A 155 -3.06 -0.73 -11.80
C PRO A 155 -1.60 -0.42 -11.50
N ALA A 156 -1.29 0.15 -10.32
CA ALA A 156 0.07 0.43 -9.88
C ALA A 156 0.89 -0.87 -9.73
N LEU A 157 0.30 -1.90 -9.10
CA LEU A 157 0.92 -3.23 -9.02
C LEU A 157 1.12 -3.87 -10.40
N GLY A 158 0.15 -3.69 -11.31
CA GLY A 158 0.23 -4.16 -12.68
C GLY A 158 1.41 -3.55 -13.45
N ARG A 159 1.58 -2.23 -13.39
CA ARG A 159 2.71 -1.53 -14.02
C ARG A 159 4.05 -1.95 -13.45
N ARG A 160 4.17 -2.07 -12.12
CA ARG A 160 5.39 -2.57 -11.46
C ARG A 160 5.77 -3.97 -11.95
N ARG A 161 4.80 -4.87 -12.09
CA ARG A 161 5.02 -6.23 -12.59
C ARG A 161 5.37 -6.25 -14.08
N ALA A 162 4.73 -5.41 -14.89
CA ALA A 162 5.03 -5.30 -16.31
C ALA A 162 6.48 -4.83 -16.53
N LEU A 163 6.94 -3.83 -15.77
CA LEU A 163 8.33 -3.38 -15.80
C LEU A 163 9.29 -4.49 -15.37
N ALA A 164 8.99 -5.22 -14.28
CA ALA A 164 9.81 -6.34 -13.84
C ALA A 164 9.93 -7.42 -14.92
N LEU A 165 8.81 -7.83 -15.53
CA LEU A 165 8.79 -8.81 -16.61
C LEU A 165 9.60 -8.32 -17.81
N ARG A 166 9.47 -7.04 -18.17
CA ARG A 166 10.23 -6.43 -19.25
C ARG A 166 11.74 -6.50 -18.99
N ILE A 167 12.19 -6.11 -17.80
CA ILE A 167 13.62 -6.20 -17.41
C ILE A 167 14.07 -7.67 -17.41
N ALA A 168 13.24 -8.60 -16.94
CA ALA A 168 13.56 -10.03 -16.91
C ALA A 168 13.71 -10.62 -18.33
N LEU A 169 12.91 -10.16 -19.30
CA LEU A 169 13.01 -10.56 -20.71
C LEU A 169 14.29 -10.01 -21.35
N ILE A 170 14.62 -8.74 -21.09
CA ILE A 170 15.87 -8.09 -21.54
C ILE A 170 17.08 -8.83 -20.95
N ARG A 171 17.01 -9.26 -19.69
CA ARG A 171 18.05 -10.09 -19.07
C ARG A 171 18.19 -11.46 -19.71
N ARG A 172 17.07 -12.10 -20.06
CA ARG A 172 17.08 -13.45 -20.66
C ARG A 172 17.81 -13.52 -21.99
N VAL A 173 17.82 -12.44 -22.76
CA VAL A 173 18.51 -12.35 -24.05
C VAL A 173 19.90 -11.73 -23.93
N ASP A 174 20.42 -11.55 -22.71
CA ASP A 174 21.70 -10.92 -22.43
C ASP A 174 21.91 -9.59 -23.18
N THR A 175 20.94 -8.67 -23.06
CA THR A 175 21.08 -7.34 -23.67
C THR A 175 22.29 -6.59 -23.11
N ALA A 176 22.67 -6.81 -21.85
CA ALA A 176 23.85 -6.17 -21.27
C ALA A 176 25.14 -6.54 -22.03
N GLY A 177 25.28 -7.78 -22.51
CA GLY A 177 26.43 -8.20 -23.31
C GLY A 177 26.56 -7.51 -24.68
N HIS A 178 25.45 -7.04 -25.25
CA HIS A 178 25.41 -6.59 -26.65
C HIS A 178 24.86 -5.16 -26.83
N VAL A 179 24.47 -4.47 -25.75
CA VAL A 179 23.88 -3.11 -25.80
C VAL A 179 24.82 -2.08 -26.45
N LEU A 180 26.13 -2.34 -26.41
CA LEU A 180 27.14 -1.49 -27.02
C LEU A 180 27.36 -1.77 -28.52
N ASP A 181 27.00 -2.97 -28.98
CA ASP A 181 27.15 -3.40 -30.38
C ASP A 181 25.89 -3.13 -31.22
N MET A 182 24.76 -2.86 -30.56
CA MET A 182 23.50 -2.49 -31.17
C MET A 182 23.57 -1.08 -31.79
N GLU A 183 22.68 -0.81 -32.75
CA GLU A 183 22.51 0.55 -33.29
C GLU A 183 22.20 1.54 -32.16
N SER A 184 22.92 2.68 -32.13
CA SER A 184 22.81 3.68 -31.06
C SER A 184 21.37 4.10 -30.77
N ALA A 185 20.54 4.28 -31.79
CA ALA A 185 19.14 4.65 -31.67
C ALA A 185 18.29 3.56 -30.99
N THR A 186 18.61 2.28 -31.23
CA THR A 186 17.92 1.15 -30.61
C THR A 186 18.33 1.02 -29.14
N SER A 187 19.63 1.15 -28.84
CA SER A 187 20.13 1.12 -27.47
C SER A 187 19.59 2.27 -26.63
N SER A 188 19.64 3.50 -27.15
CA SER A 188 19.08 4.67 -26.45
C SER A 188 17.56 4.54 -26.26
N GLY A 189 16.82 4.12 -27.29
CA GLY A 189 15.37 3.94 -27.21
C GLY A 189 14.95 2.89 -26.17
N LEU A 190 15.68 1.78 -26.07
CA LEU A 190 15.46 0.77 -25.03
C LEU A 190 15.68 1.36 -23.63
N LEU A 191 16.80 2.04 -23.41
CA LEU A 191 17.17 2.63 -22.12
C LEU A 191 16.20 3.75 -21.70
N ASP A 192 15.81 4.62 -22.63
CA ASP A 192 14.85 5.71 -22.39
C ASP A 192 13.48 5.15 -22.01
N SER A 193 13.05 4.08 -22.67
CA SER A 193 11.77 3.44 -22.36
C SER A 193 11.75 2.76 -20.99
N LEU A 194 12.86 2.14 -20.56
CA LEU A 194 13.00 1.63 -19.19
C LEU A 194 13.02 2.76 -18.16
N THR A 195 13.67 3.88 -18.49
CA THR A 195 13.71 5.08 -17.65
C THR A 195 12.30 5.62 -17.42
N ALA A 196 11.50 5.74 -18.49
CA ALA A 196 10.11 6.21 -18.40
C ALA A 196 9.24 5.26 -17.56
N ASP A 197 9.31 3.94 -17.81
CA ASP A 197 8.55 2.94 -17.04
C ASP A 197 8.92 2.96 -15.55
N LEU A 198 10.22 3.13 -15.25
CA LEU A 198 10.73 3.19 -13.88
C LEU A 198 10.31 4.49 -13.17
N ALA A 199 10.38 5.63 -13.86
CA ALA A 199 9.89 6.90 -13.34
C ALA A 199 8.39 6.84 -13.02
N GLN A 200 7.58 6.20 -13.89
CA GLN A 200 6.17 5.99 -13.62
C GLN A 200 5.96 5.08 -12.40
N THR A 201 6.69 3.97 -12.30
CA THR A 201 6.60 3.05 -11.16
C THR A 201 7.07 3.71 -9.86
N ARG A 202 8.02 4.66 -9.92
CA ARG A 202 8.46 5.49 -8.79
C ARG A 202 7.32 6.39 -8.29
N VAL A 203 6.63 7.07 -9.20
CA VAL A 203 5.46 7.90 -8.85
C VAL A 203 4.37 7.04 -8.22
N ASP A 204 4.10 5.86 -8.78
CA ASP A 204 3.12 4.93 -8.25
C ASP A 204 3.44 4.48 -6.82
N LEU A 205 4.70 4.12 -6.55
CA LEU A 205 5.16 3.75 -5.22
C LEU A 205 5.03 4.92 -4.23
N TRP A 206 5.32 6.13 -4.69
CA TRP A 206 5.22 7.32 -3.85
C TRP A 206 3.77 7.68 -3.49
N GLN A 207 2.85 7.52 -4.43
CA GLN A 207 1.40 7.74 -4.23
C GLN A 207 0.74 6.60 -3.44
N ASN A 208 1.20 5.36 -3.63
CA ASN A 208 0.63 4.16 -3.02
C ASN A 208 1.73 3.38 -2.29
N ALA A 209 2.19 3.90 -1.16
CA ALA A 209 3.26 3.28 -0.36
C ALA A 209 2.92 1.84 0.06
N GLU A 210 1.63 1.52 0.18
CA GLU A 210 1.15 0.19 0.53
C GLU A 210 1.50 -0.86 -0.52
N THR A 211 1.76 -0.48 -1.78
CA THR A 211 2.22 -1.38 -2.84
C THR A 211 3.54 -2.07 -2.48
N TYR A 212 4.34 -1.46 -1.60
CA TYR A 212 5.57 -2.05 -1.06
C TYR A 212 5.31 -3.42 -0.41
N TYR A 213 4.22 -3.56 0.35
CA TYR A 213 3.91 -4.79 1.08
C TYR A 213 3.38 -5.92 0.18
N PHE A 214 3.12 -5.65 -1.10
CA PHE A 214 2.76 -6.66 -2.08
C PHE A 214 4.02 -7.29 -2.66
N THR A 215 4.27 -8.54 -2.29
CA THR A 215 5.40 -9.32 -2.81
C THR A 215 4.95 -10.31 -3.88
N GLU A 216 5.77 -10.49 -4.92
CA GLU A 216 5.57 -11.48 -5.96
C GLU A 216 6.17 -12.84 -5.59
N ASP A 217 5.46 -13.92 -5.88
CA ASP A 217 6.00 -15.29 -5.78
C ASP A 217 6.96 -15.63 -6.92
N GLU A 218 6.74 -15.04 -8.10
CA GLU A 218 7.52 -15.29 -9.31
C GLU A 218 8.66 -14.26 -9.45
N PRO A 219 9.93 -14.70 -9.50
CA PRO A 219 11.07 -13.77 -9.58
C PRO A 219 11.07 -12.89 -10.83
N MET A 220 10.52 -13.37 -11.95
CA MET A 220 10.44 -12.58 -13.19
C MET A 220 9.46 -11.40 -13.08
N ALA A 221 8.41 -11.53 -12.27
CA ALA A 221 7.45 -10.47 -12.02
C ALA A 221 7.86 -9.54 -10.86
N SER A 222 8.92 -9.88 -10.12
CA SER A 222 9.36 -9.11 -8.96
C SER A 222 10.36 -8.03 -9.33
N LEU A 223 9.93 -6.76 -9.26
CA LEU A 223 10.83 -5.64 -9.54
C LEU A 223 12.06 -5.65 -8.62
N ALA A 224 11.91 -6.09 -7.36
CA ALA A 224 13.00 -6.23 -6.41
C ALA A 224 14.10 -7.20 -6.89
N ALA A 225 13.73 -8.25 -7.63
CA ALA A 225 14.69 -9.18 -8.22
C ALA A 225 15.38 -8.62 -9.46
N GLN A 226 14.71 -7.72 -10.20
CA GLN A 226 15.13 -7.28 -11.54
C GLN A 226 15.88 -5.94 -11.55
N LEU A 227 15.64 -5.05 -10.57
CA LEU A 227 16.31 -3.75 -10.48
C LEU A 227 17.85 -3.81 -10.50
N PRO A 228 18.52 -4.78 -9.83
CA PRO A 228 19.98 -4.90 -9.93
C PRO A 228 20.48 -5.05 -11.37
N TYR A 229 19.74 -5.79 -12.21
CA TYR A 229 20.09 -5.93 -13.62
C TYR A 229 19.83 -4.64 -14.42
N ALA A 230 18.74 -3.91 -14.14
CA ALA A 230 18.49 -2.62 -14.79
C ALA A 230 19.64 -1.62 -14.50
N ARG A 231 20.14 -1.60 -13.26
CA ARG A 231 21.33 -0.83 -12.88
C ARG A 231 22.57 -1.28 -13.65
N HIS A 232 22.83 -2.59 -13.72
CA HIS A 232 23.96 -3.13 -14.46
C HIS A 232 23.91 -2.76 -15.95
N LEU A 233 22.74 -2.88 -16.58
CA LEU A 233 22.53 -2.49 -17.97
C LEU A 233 22.84 -1.00 -18.20
N ALA A 234 22.39 -0.13 -17.29
CA ALA A 234 22.69 1.30 -17.31
C ALA A 234 24.21 1.58 -17.23
N GLN A 235 24.90 0.87 -16.33
CA GLN A 235 26.35 0.99 -16.16
C GLN A 235 27.15 0.52 -17.38
N VAL A 236 26.70 -0.55 -18.06
CA VAL A 236 27.31 -0.98 -19.32
C VAL A 236 27.10 0.08 -20.40
N ALA A 237 25.87 0.58 -20.58
CA ALA A 237 25.56 1.61 -21.58
C ALA A 237 26.37 2.91 -21.40
N ARG A 238 26.68 3.30 -20.15
CA ARG A 238 27.53 4.46 -19.84
C ARG A 238 28.97 4.34 -20.36
N ARG A 239 29.43 3.14 -20.71
CA ARG A 239 30.75 2.89 -21.30
C ARG A 239 30.76 3.02 -22.83
N SER A 240 29.62 3.28 -23.46
CA SER A 240 29.53 3.45 -24.93
C SER A 240 30.37 4.63 -25.41
N ASP A 241 30.90 4.54 -26.64
CA ASP A 241 31.53 5.68 -27.31
C ASP A 241 30.49 6.68 -27.86
N ASP A 242 29.25 6.24 -28.06
CA ASP A 242 28.15 7.08 -28.51
C ASP A 242 27.60 7.94 -27.36
N ARG A 243 27.55 9.26 -27.58
CA ARG A 243 27.06 10.21 -26.57
C ARG A 243 25.60 9.99 -26.19
N THR A 244 24.76 9.57 -27.15
CA THR A 244 23.33 9.33 -26.96
C THR A 244 23.12 8.13 -26.06
N VAL A 245 23.78 7.01 -26.36
CA VAL A 245 23.70 5.78 -25.54
C VAL A 245 24.23 6.02 -24.12
N ARG A 246 25.35 6.74 -23.99
CA ARG A 246 25.87 7.14 -22.66
C ARG A 246 24.86 7.98 -21.88
N SER A 247 24.21 8.95 -22.52
CA SER A 247 23.22 9.82 -21.89
C SER A 247 22.01 9.02 -21.41
N SER A 248 21.45 8.16 -22.26
CA SER A 248 20.32 7.29 -21.88
C SER A 248 20.70 6.30 -20.79
N GLY A 249 21.93 5.76 -20.81
CA GLY A 249 22.47 4.93 -19.74
C GLY A 249 22.56 5.69 -18.41
N GLN A 250 23.04 6.94 -18.44
CA GLN A 250 23.07 7.78 -17.24
C GLN A 250 21.66 8.08 -16.71
N MET A 251 20.69 8.38 -17.59
CA MET A 251 19.30 8.63 -17.18
C MET A 251 18.66 7.41 -16.51
N LEU A 252 18.91 6.20 -17.03
CA LEU A 252 18.41 4.97 -16.42
C LEU A 252 19.05 4.71 -15.05
N GLU A 253 20.35 4.95 -14.90
CA GLU A 253 21.03 4.79 -13.60
C GLU A 253 20.47 5.76 -12.56
N GLU A 254 20.32 7.04 -12.92
CA GLU A 254 19.70 8.06 -12.07
C GLU A 254 18.26 7.70 -11.68
N ALA A 255 17.48 7.13 -12.61
CA ALA A 255 16.13 6.66 -12.30
C ALA A 255 16.11 5.48 -11.30
N VAL A 256 17.09 4.58 -11.37
CA VAL A 256 17.26 3.50 -10.38
C VAL A 256 17.67 4.06 -9.03
N ASP A 257 18.62 4.99 -9.00
CA ASP A 257 19.08 5.66 -7.77
C ASP A 257 17.95 6.43 -7.09
N ASP A 258 17.14 7.13 -7.88
CA ASP A 258 15.99 7.89 -7.42
C ASP A 258 14.86 6.98 -6.90
N TYR A 259 14.60 5.85 -7.54
CA TYR A 259 13.70 4.82 -7.01
C TYR A 259 14.20 4.24 -5.68
N ALA A 260 15.50 3.92 -5.59
CA ALA A 260 16.15 3.44 -4.38
C ALA A 260 16.10 4.47 -3.25
N ASN A 261 16.23 5.76 -3.56
CA ASN A 261 16.10 6.84 -2.58
C ASN A 261 14.70 6.89 -1.96
N VAL A 262 13.64 6.67 -2.75
CA VAL A 262 12.27 6.58 -2.22
C VAL A 262 12.11 5.37 -1.30
N LEU A 263 12.67 4.21 -1.68
CA LEU A 263 12.65 3.01 -0.85
C LEU A 263 13.38 3.22 0.48
N ARG A 264 14.58 3.82 0.43
CA ARG A 264 15.40 4.12 1.60
C ARG A 264 14.69 5.08 2.55
N ALA A 265 14.21 6.20 2.03
CA ALA A 265 13.58 7.24 2.85
C ALA A 265 12.26 6.78 3.50
N THR A 266 11.56 5.83 2.87
CA THR A 266 10.21 5.41 3.29
C THR A 266 10.21 4.12 4.10
N PHE A 267 11.05 3.13 3.75
CA PHE A 267 10.93 1.76 4.29
C PHE A 267 12.22 1.23 4.92
N LEU A 268 13.39 1.49 4.31
CA LEU A 268 14.62 0.75 4.62
C LEU A 268 15.56 1.47 5.59
N GLY A 269 15.63 2.81 5.57
CA GLY A 269 16.24 3.67 6.61
C GLY A 269 17.75 3.53 6.90
N HIS A 270 18.36 2.35 6.73
CA HIS A 270 19.69 1.99 7.20
C HIS A 270 20.70 1.68 6.08
N ALA A 271 20.24 1.60 4.84
CA ALA A 271 21.11 1.30 3.70
C ALA A 271 21.94 2.52 3.27
N GLU A 272 23.26 2.32 3.17
CA GLU A 272 24.24 3.39 2.91
C GLU A 272 24.20 3.87 1.45
N ASP A 273 24.14 2.93 0.51
CA ASP A 273 24.15 3.19 -0.93
C ASP A 273 23.00 2.48 -1.69
N THR A 274 22.88 2.76 -2.99
CA THR A 274 21.84 2.17 -3.84
C THR A 274 21.95 0.65 -3.90
N GLU A 275 23.16 0.09 -3.92
CA GLU A 275 23.35 -1.36 -4.03
C GLU A 275 22.83 -2.07 -2.77
N ALA A 276 23.17 -1.56 -1.59
CA ALA A 276 22.65 -2.01 -0.31
C ALA A 276 21.12 -1.91 -0.26
N VAL A 277 20.54 -0.80 -0.75
CA VAL A 277 19.08 -0.63 -0.85
C VAL A 277 18.45 -1.71 -1.72
N LEU A 278 19.02 -2.00 -2.90
CA LEU A 278 18.49 -3.00 -3.82
C LEU A 278 18.60 -4.42 -3.25
N VAL A 279 19.71 -4.74 -2.58
CA VAL A 279 19.90 -6.03 -1.90
C VAL A 279 18.92 -6.19 -0.76
N GLU A 280 18.76 -5.18 0.09
CA GLU A 280 17.81 -5.22 1.20
C GLU A 280 16.37 -5.32 0.67
N PHE A 281 16.02 -4.58 -0.38
CA PHE A 281 14.71 -4.67 -1.03
C PHE A 281 14.41 -6.08 -1.53
N ALA A 282 15.37 -6.72 -2.22
CA ALA A 282 15.24 -8.11 -2.66
C ALA A 282 15.07 -9.06 -1.47
N GLN A 283 15.88 -8.92 -0.42
CA GLN A 283 15.80 -9.75 0.79
C GLN A 283 14.45 -9.61 1.51
N GLN A 284 13.96 -8.38 1.73
CA GLN A 284 12.65 -8.14 2.33
C GLN A 284 11.52 -8.74 1.48
N HIS A 285 11.66 -8.71 0.15
CA HIS A 285 10.73 -9.33 -0.79
C HIS A 285 10.99 -10.84 -1.01
N ARG A 286 11.92 -11.47 -0.26
CA ARG A 286 12.31 -12.89 -0.38
C ARG A 286 12.76 -13.30 -1.79
N GLN A 287 13.30 -12.34 -2.52
CA GLN A 287 13.92 -12.55 -3.80
C GLN A 287 15.43 -12.68 -3.62
N HIS A 288 16.03 -13.49 -4.48
CA HIS A 288 17.45 -13.38 -4.72
C HIS A 288 17.64 -12.27 -5.73
N ALA A 289 18.46 -11.27 -5.39
CA ALA A 289 18.93 -10.31 -6.37
C ALA A 289 19.49 -11.08 -7.56
N ALA A 290 19.08 -10.74 -8.77
CA ALA A 290 19.61 -11.36 -9.97
C ALA A 290 21.14 -11.30 -9.92
N ALA A 291 21.80 -12.47 -9.86
CA ALA A 291 23.26 -12.51 -9.92
C ALA A 291 23.70 -11.90 -11.25
N VAL A 292 24.42 -10.77 -11.19
CA VAL A 292 25.07 -10.16 -12.35
C VAL A 292 26.17 -11.08 -12.91
N ALA A 293 26.61 -12.07 -12.13
CA ALA A 293 27.79 -12.91 -12.37
C ALA A 293 27.61 -14.08 -13.36
N GLY A 294 26.49 -14.19 -14.07
CA GLY A 294 26.21 -15.34 -14.96
C GLY A 294 26.83 -15.31 -16.37
N LEU A 295 27.55 -14.25 -16.75
CA LEU A 295 27.93 -13.99 -18.16
C LEU A 295 29.44 -14.06 -18.45
N ALA A 296 30.26 -14.45 -17.47
CA ALA A 296 31.72 -14.58 -17.64
C ALA A 296 32.20 -16.03 -17.83
N GLY A 297 31.32 -16.98 -18.17
CA GLY A 297 31.65 -18.42 -18.18
C GLY A 297 31.27 -19.17 -19.46
N GLY A 298 31.38 -18.53 -20.62
CA GLY A 298 30.98 -19.10 -21.91
C GLY A 298 32.00 -18.89 -23.02
N THR A 299 33.27 -19.16 -22.76
CA THR A 299 34.28 -19.33 -23.83
C THR A 299 35.12 -20.57 -23.53
N SER A 300 35.24 -21.42 -24.55
CA SER A 300 36.11 -22.61 -24.72
C SER A 300 35.89 -23.78 -23.75
N ASP A 301 35.17 -24.81 -24.23
CA ASP A 301 35.78 -25.96 -24.93
C ASP A 301 34.87 -26.45 -26.07
#